data_AF-W3A3T6-F1
#
_entry.id   AF-W3A3T6-F1
#
_cell.length_a   1.000
_cell.length_b   1.000
_cell.length_c   1.000
_cell.angle_alpha   90.00
_cell.angle_beta   90.00
_cell.angle_gamma   90.00
#
_symmetry.space_group_name_H-M   'P 1'
#
loop_
_entity.id
_entity.type
_entity.pdbx_description
1 polymer ?
#
loop_
_entity_poly.entity_id
_entity_poly.type
_entity_poly.pdbx_seq_one_letter_code
_entity_poly.pdbx_strand_id
1 'polypeptide(L)'
;MLTTTTLKTMAEQQYLWCVDRDATRGRLLRATRDVKTGESVLRDRAYGNVVLSANRAALCAVCLRTADADICCDDCSKVFFCSEACQEKLQDVHEKECEALEEVDLVASKTSVDVDLLRLLIRILVSRSQDASDGKLHMDEEGNVRSSYANVKDLVHVLDKEAGPWADHVRAGAKKILEDLSDECHLPVDEILVIAAQINENSYSLDALDEKHLVAAVGLFPICGLINHSCQPNCTWSNAGESIMEVRALRDIKEGEEITLSYIDIDKERSERQKELRDTKHFDCQCERCSTPLSESVDRYLEGFRCLRCSVKAPVDKDCLLAQVEDKLVCPDCQLDVSVTAVASAVLTARTKVAKAKQSLNLFKYADVVTQLADLTKGVVVRGQMIPFYPSHGIAIAVARLLSDAHIKLGNVVQAYELRKQLLQALQLVSWRNHLPLALAHFDYAESLRRMLLHPTTPLPENLDRDELQQEMRASYQAFSDICTVCLGKPHPLRRRALAALKF
;
A
#
# COMPACT_ATOMS: atom_id res chain seq x y z
N MET A 1 -38.18 29.88 12.12
CA MET A 1 -36.94 29.81 12.93
C MET A 1 -37.04 28.57 13.80
N LEU A 2 -36.53 27.46 13.31
CA LEU A 2 -36.28 26.26 14.09
C LEU A 2 -34.76 26.16 14.18
N THR A 3 -34.23 26.24 15.39
CA THR A 3 -32.80 26.30 15.67
C THR A 3 -32.12 24.99 15.32
N THR A 4 -30.88 25.11 14.83
CA THR A 4 -29.88 24.09 14.44
C THR A 4 -29.60 23.00 15.49
N THR A 5 -30.29 23.02 16.62
CA THR A 5 -30.09 22.15 17.78
C THR A 5 -31.09 20.98 17.84
N THR A 6 -32.15 20.99 17.01
CA THR A 6 -33.25 20.00 17.10
C THR A 6 -33.14 18.84 16.10
N LEU A 7 -32.06 18.80 15.30
CA LEU A 7 -31.68 17.63 14.48
C LEU A 7 -30.69 16.69 15.22
N LYS A 8 -30.22 17.08 16.40
CA LYS A 8 -29.21 16.36 17.20
C LYS A 8 -29.76 15.28 18.14
N THR A 9 -31.05 14.95 18.07
CA THR A 9 -31.66 14.02 19.03
C THR A 9 -32.19 12.77 18.32
N MET A 10 -31.42 11.69 18.50
CA MET A 10 -31.81 10.27 18.46
C MET A 10 -31.59 9.43 17.18
N ALA A 11 -30.71 9.83 16.24
CA ALA A 11 -30.31 8.95 15.12
C ALA A 11 -28.84 9.04 14.62
N GLU A 12 -27.95 9.81 15.28
CA GLU A 12 -26.61 10.13 14.73
C GLU A 12 -25.44 9.27 15.27
N GLN A 13 -25.70 8.10 15.86
CA GLN A 13 -24.66 7.25 16.50
C GLN A 13 -24.39 5.90 15.80
N GLN A 14 -24.65 5.76 14.50
CA GLN A 14 -24.47 4.44 13.86
C GLN A 14 -23.03 4.14 13.43
N TYR A 15 -22.23 5.15 13.09
CA TYR A 15 -20.87 4.97 12.56
C TYR A 15 -19.82 5.74 13.38
N LEU A 16 -18.60 5.21 13.46
CA LEU A 16 -17.44 5.86 14.10
C LEU A 16 -16.89 7.04 13.30
N TRP A 17 -17.43 7.26 12.12
CA TRP A 17 -17.03 8.27 11.18
C TRP A 17 -18.25 8.97 10.60
N CYS A 18 -18.08 10.22 10.17
CA CYS A 18 -19.05 10.97 9.39
C CYS A 18 -18.37 11.57 8.15
N VAL A 19 -19.15 11.75 7.08
CA VAL A 19 -18.68 12.45 5.89
C VAL A 19 -18.73 13.96 6.16
N ASP A 20 -17.63 14.63 5.90
CA ASP A 20 -17.51 16.09 5.95
C ASP A 20 -16.84 16.59 4.65
N ARG A 21 -16.72 17.91 4.49
CA ARG A 21 -16.14 18.54 3.31
C ARG A 21 -15.12 19.61 3.67
N ASP A 22 -13.91 19.44 3.16
CA ASP A 22 -12.86 20.44 3.11
C ASP A 22 -12.98 21.27 1.83
N ALA A 23 -12.79 22.59 1.95
CA ALA A 23 -12.94 23.53 0.83
C ALA A 23 -11.96 23.27 -0.32
N THR A 24 -10.80 22.67 -0.04
CA THR A 24 -9.70 22.46 -0.98
C THR A 24 -9.51 20.99 -1.34
N ARG A 25 -9.75 20.08 -0.40
CA ARG A 25 -9.52 18.64 -0.56
C ARG A 25 -10.79 17.85 -0.87
N GLY A 26 -11.95 18.52 -0.91
CA GLY A 26 -13.21 17.86 -1.21
C GLY A 26 -13.77 17.10 0.00
N ARG A 27 -14.33 15.92 -0.22
CA ARG A 27 -14.92 15.13 0.88
C ARG A 27 -13.84 14.46 1.72
N LEU A 28 -14.17 14.19 2.97
CA LEU A 28 -13.31 13.48 3.92
C LEU A 28 -14.15 12.77 4.97
N LEU A 29 -13.51 11.88 5.74
CA LEU A 29 -14.12 11.27 6.92
C LEU A 29 -13.55 11.89 8.19
N ARG A 30 -14.41 12.20 9.18
CA ARG A 30 -14.01 12.58 10.54
C ARG A 30 -14.48 11.58 11.56
N ALA A 31 -13.70 11.39 12.62
CA ALA A 31 -14.11 10.57 13.75
C ALA A 31 -15.29 11.22 14.51
N THR A 32 -16.32 10.45 14.84
CA THR A 32 -17.49 10.92 15.62
C THR A 32 -17.30 10.82 17.13
N ARG A 33 -16.18 10.23 17.56
CA ARG A 33 -15.72 10.15 18.95
C ARG A 33 -14.21 9.93 19.01
N ASP A 34 -13.64 9.96 20.20
CA ASP A 34 -12.28 9.47 20.44
C ASP A 34 -12.15 7.99 20.05
N VAL A 35 -11.13 7.65 19.26
CA VAL A 35 -10.78 6.29 18.80
C VAL A 35 -9.42 5.89 19.37
N LYS A 36 -9.29 4.65 19.82
CA LYS A 36 -8.04 4.15 20.41
C LYS A 36 -7.14 3.48 19.38
N THR A 37 -5.83 3.56 19.65
CA THR A 37 -4.81 2.83 18.88
C THR A 37 -5.19 1.35 18.72
N GLY A 38 -5.19 0.85 17.48
CA GLY A 38 -5.54 -0.53 17.13
C GLY A 38 -7.04 -0.82 17.03
N GLU A 39 -7.90 0.19 17.23
CA GLU A 39 -9.35 0.04 17.03
C GLU A 39 -9.71 -0.01 15.54
N SER A 40 -10.72 -0.81 15.20
CA SER A 40 -11.29 -0.89 13.86
C SER A 40 -12.20 0.34 13.63
N VAL A 41 -11.84 1.18 12.67
CA VAL A 41 -12.53 2.44 12.37
C VAL A 41 -13.64 2.22 11.35
N LEU A 42 -13.36 1.42 10.32
CA LEU A 42 -14.27 1.15 9.21
C LEU A 42 -13.97 -0.25 8.66
N ARG A 43 -15.01 -1.02 8.36
CA ARG A 43 -14.94 -2.26 7.59
C ARG A 43 -15.82 -2.10 6.37
N ASP A 44 -15.22 -1.76 5.24
CA ASP A 44 -15.95 -1.52 3.99
C ASP A 44 -15.94 -2.78 3.15
N ARG A 45 -17.12 -3.34 2.86
CA ARG A 45 -17.25 -4.46 1.93
C ARG A 45 -17.19 -3.92 0.51
N ALA A 46 -16.40 -4.58 -0.34
CA ALA A 46 -16.32 -4.19 -1.74
C ALA A 46 -17.72 -4.16 -2.37
N TYR A 47 -18.04 -3.08 -3.07
CA TYR A 47 -19.24 -3.01 -3.90
C TYR A 47 -19.16 -4.00 -5.06
N GLY A 48 -17.98 -4.09 -5.66
CA GLY A 48 -17.60 -5.14 -6.60
C GLY A 48 -16.11 -5.44 -6.43
N ASN A 49 -15.74 -6.71 -6.61
CA ASN A 49 -14.35 -7.13 -6.66
C ASN A 49 -14.15 -8.24 -7.70
N VAL A 50 -12.92 -8.36 -8.19
CA VAL A 50 -12.48 -9.46 -9.05
C VAL A 50 -11.09 -9.92 -8.64
N VAL A 51 -10.86 -11.24 -8.65
CA VAL A 51 -9.51 -11.83 -8.55
C VAL A 51 -8.77 -11.47 -9.83
N LEU A 52 -7.55 -10.94 -9.74
CA LEU A 52 -6.77 -10.56 -10.92
C LEU A 52 -6.52 -11.75 -11.85
N SER A 53 -6.36 -11.46 -13.13
CA SER A 53 -6.22 -12.44 -14.21
C SER A 53 -5.15 -13.49 -13.96
N ALA A 54 -4.01 -13.06 -13.39
CA ALA A 54 -2.90 -13.94 -13.06
C ALA A 54 -3.21 -15.00 -11.99
N ASN A 55 -4.26 -14.79 -11.18
CA ASN A 55 -4.56 -15.61 -10.00
C ASN A 55 -5.95 -16.27 -10.03
N ARG A 56 -6.72 -16.14 -11.12
CA ARG A 56 -8.14 -16.57 -11.19
C ARG A 56 -8.34 -18.04 -10.79
N ALA A 57 -7.50 -18.94 -11.31
CA ALA A 57 -7.57 -20.37 -11.02
C ALA A 57 -7.02 -20.76 -9.64
N ALA A 58 -6.27 -19.86 -8.98
CA ALA A 58 -5.62 -20.15 -7.71
C ALA A 58 -6.47 -19.69 -6.51
N LEU A 59 -7.39 -18.76 -6.70
CA LEU A 59 -8.06 -18.05 -5.61
C LEU A 59 -9.58 -18.02 -5.78
N CYS A 60 -10.27 -18.18 -4.66
CA CYS A 60 -11.71 -18.08 -4.59
C CYS A 60 -12.17 -16.64 -4.90
N ALA A 61 -13.11 -16.51 -5.84
CA ALA A 61 -13.67 -15.22 -6.28
C ALA A 61 -14.36 -14.42 -5.17
N VAL A 62 -14.82 -15.09 -4.10
CA VAL A 62 -15.55 -14.47 -2.98
C VAL A 62 -14.65 -14.14 -1.80
N CYS A 63 -13.82 -15.09 -1.36
CA CYS A 63 -13.10 -14.96 -0.09
C CYS A 63 -11.58 -14.77 -0.22
N LEU A 64 -11.03 -14.87 -1.44
CA LEU A 64 -9.60 -14.75 -1.74
C LEU A 64 -8.70 -15.75 -0.99
N ARG A 65 -9.29 -16.85 -0.47
CA ARG A 65 -8.54 -18.04 -0.06
C ARG A 65 -8.21 -18.89 -1.28
N THR A 66 -7.29 -19.83 -1.13
CA THR A 66 -6.98 -20.81 -2.17
C THR A 66 -8.25 -21.49 -2.68
N ALA A 67 -8.44 -21.47 -3.99
CA ALA A 67 -9.56 -22.15 -4.64
C ALA A 67 -9.34 -23.67 -4.63
N ASP A 68 -10.44 -24.38 -4.68
CA ASP A 68 -10.45 -25.78 -5.10
C ASP A 68 -10.53 -25.80 -6.63
N ALA A 69 -9.64 -26.57 -7.26
CA ALA A 69 -9.59 -26.65 -8.71
C ALA A 69 -10.85 -27.32 -9.31
N ASP A 70 -11.54 -28.13 -8.51
CA ASP A 70 -12.74 -28.86 -8.91
C ASP A 70 -14.03 -28.05 -8.69
N ILE A 71 -13.95 -26.89 -8.02
CA ILE A 71 -15.11 -26.02 -7.76
C ILE A 71 -14.98 -24.74 -8.58
N CYS A 72 -15.40 -24.81 -9.83
CA CYS A 72 -15.44 -23.68 -10.75
C CYS A 72 -16.77 -23.64 -11.52
N CYS A 73 -17.05 -22.51 -12.17
CA CYS A 73 -18.19 -22.44 -13.09
C CYS A 73 -17.92 -23.27 -14.34
N ASP A 74 -18.77 -24.25 -14.63
CA ASP A 74 -18.65 -25.13 -15.80
C ASP A 74 -18.90 -24.40 -17.13
N ASP A 75 -19.69 -23.32 -17.12
CA ASP A 75 -20.03 -22.56 -18.33
C ASP A 75 -18.86 -21.66 -18.75
N CYS A 76 -18.54 -20.61 -17.98
CA CYS A 76 -17.48 -19.68 -18.36
C CYS A 76 -16.06 -20.20 -18.10
N SER A 77 -15.87 -21.14 -17.18
CA SER A 77 -14.55 -21.59 -16.69
C SER A 77 -13.63 -20.45 -16.18
N LYS A 78 -14.17 -19.28 -15.83
CA LYS A 78 -13.40 -18.10 -15.38
C LYS A 78 -13.44 -17.84 -13.89
N VAL A 79 -14.36 -18.48 -13.16
CA VAL A 79 -14.65 -18.20 -11.74
C VAL A 79 -14.46 -19.46 -10.93
N PHE A 80 -13.63 -19.35 -9.89
CA PHE A 80 -13.22 -20.47 -9.03
C PHE A 80 -13.61 -20.18 -7.58
N PHE A 81 -13.88 -21.24 -6.82
CA PHE A 81 -14.35 -21.16 -5.44
C PHE A 81 -13.56 -22.11 -4.54
N CYS A 82 -13.52 -21.82 -3.22
CA CYS A 82 -12.92 -22.75 -2.25
C CYS A 82 -13.93 -23.76 -1.68
N SER A 83 -15.21 -23.59 -1.99
CA SER A 83 -16.32 -24.35 -1.41
C SER A 83 -17.64 -24.00 -2.10
N GLU A 84 -18.59 -24.92 -2.15
CA GLU A 84 -19.99 -24.67 -2.61
C GLU A 84 -20.64 -23.48 -1.88
N ALA A 85 -20.41 -23.32 -0.57
CA ALA A 85 -20.92 -22.17 0.18
C ALA A 85 -20.41 -20.80 -0.34
N CYS A 86 -19.23 -20.75 -0.97
CA CYS A 86 -18.75 -19.53 -1.62
C CYS A 86 -19.32 -19.38 -3.03
N GLN A 87 -19.61 -20.49 -3.72
CA GLN A 87 -20.31 -20.47 -5.01
C GLN A 87 -21.73 -19.91 -4.83
N GLU A 88 -22.48 -20.41 -3.85
CA GLU A 88 -23.81 -19.91 -3.49
C GLU A 88 -23.82 -18.41 -3.17
N LYS A 89 -22.82 -17.91 -2.43
CA LYS A 89 -22.69 -16.47 -2.10
C LYS A 89 -22.58 -15.56 -3.33
N LEU A 90 -22.08 -16.05 -4.46
CA LEU A 90 -21.91 -15.27 -5.68
C LEU A 90 -22.94 -15.62 -6.75
N GLN A 91 -23.76 -16.65 -6.54
CA GLN A 91 -24.60 -17.27 -7.58
C GLN A 91 -25.50 -16.24 -8.28
N ASP A 92 -26.25 -15.44 -7.52
CA ASP A 92 -27.22 -14.47 -8.07
C ASP A 92 -26.55 -13.40 -8.95
N VAL A 93 -25.30 -13.04 -8.63
CA VAL A 93 -24.49 -12.12 -9.43
C VAL A 93 -23.87 -12.87 -10.60
N HIS A 94 -23.27 -14.03 -10.35
CA HIS A 94 -22.53 -14.80 -11.34
C HIS A 94 -23.40 -15.24 -12.51
N GLU A 95 -24.62 -15.71 -12.24
CA GLU A 95 -25.58 -16.14 -13.26
C GLU A 95 -25.81 -15.07 -14.33
N LYS A 96 -25.83 -13.79 -13.95
CA LYS A 96 -26.09 -12.67 -14.86
C LYS A 96 -24.84 -12.12 -15.56
N GLU A 97 -23.64 -12.42 -15.08
CA GLU A 97 -22.39 -11.99 -15.71
C GLU A 97 -21.69 -13.12 -16.49
N CYS A 98 -22.15 -14.37 -16.37
CA CYS A 98 -21.40 -15.55 -16.80
C CYS A 98 -21.05 -15.51 -18.29
N GLU A 99 -22.04 -15.22 -19.14
CA GLU A 99 -21.89 -15.10 -20.60
C GLU A 99 -20.87 -13.99 -20.96
N ALA A 100 -21.03 -12.79 -20.39
CA ALA A 100 -20.09 -11.69 -20.60
C ALA A 100 -18.66 -12.01 -20.11
N LEU A 101 -18.52 -12.81 -19.03
CA LEU A 101 -17.22 -13.26 -18.53
C LEU A 101 -16.57 -14.31 -19.43
N GLU A 102 -17.33 -15.15 -20.10
CA GLU A 102 -16.82 -16.14 -21.06
C GLU A 102 -16.03 -15.45 -22.19
N GLU A 103 -16.60 -14.37 -22.74
CA GLU A 103 -16.05 -13.59 -23.86
C GLU A 103 -15.05 -12.49 -23.45
N VAL A 104 -14.89 -12.21 -22.14
CA VAL A 104 -14.18 -11.01 -21.66
C VAL A 104 -12.73 -10.91 -22.12
N ASP A 105 -12.01 -12.03 -22.21
CA ASP A 105 -10.61 -12.04 -22.64
C ASP A 105 -10.50 -11.68 -24.14
N LEU A 106 -11.48 -12.09 -24.95
CA LEU A 106 -11.58 -11.74 -26.37
C LEU A 106 -11.93 -10.26 -26.55
N VAL A 107 -12.87 -9.75 -25.75
CA VAL A 107 -13.26 -8.34 -25.74
C VAL A 107 -12.07 -7.46 -25.36
N ALA A 108 -11.36 -7.79 -24.28
CA ALA A 108 -10.17 -7.08 -23.83
C ALA A 108 -9.12 -7.00 -24.95
N SER A 109 -8.82 -8.13 -25.60
CA SER A 109 -7.88 -8.20 -26.72
C SER A 109 -8.29 -7.33 -27.91
N LYS A 110 -9.56 -7.39 -28.33
CA LYS A 110 -10.07 -6.62 -29.48
C LYS A 110 -10.14 -5.11 -29.22
N THR A 111 -10.37 -4.71 -27.98
CA THR A 111 -10.62 -3.31 -27.61
C THR A 111 -9.42 -2.63 -26.95
N SER A 112 -8.38 -3.39 -26.61
CA SER A 112 -7.20 -2.92 -25.87
C SER A 112 -7.52 -2.34 -24.49
N VAL A 113 -8.63 -2.78 -23.88
CA VAL A 113 -8.98 -2.44 -22.49
C VAL A 113 -8.34 -3.46 -21.56
N ASP A 114 -7.94 -3.02 -20.37
CA ASP A 114 -7.52 -3.94 -19.31
C ASP A 114 -8.64 -4.93 -18.98
N VAL A 115 -8.30 -6.22 -18.97
CA VAL A 115 -9.30 -7.29 -18.79
C VAL A 115 -9.89 -7.30 -17.37
N ASP A 116 -9.11 -6.93 -16.35
CA ASP A 116 -9.60 -6.90 -14.97
C ASP A 116 -10.49 -5.67 -14.73
N LEU A 117 -10.25 -4.56 -15.43
CA LEU A 117 -11.19 -3.43 -15.51
C LEU A 117 -12.52 -3.85 -16.14
N LEU A 118 -12.51 -4.55 -17.29
CA LEU A 118 -13.76 -5.03 -17.90
C LEU A 118 -14.53 -5.99 -16.99
N ARG A 119 -13.83 -6.91 -16.33
CA ARG A 119 -14.45 -7.85 -15.38
C ARG A 119 -15.06 -7.13 -14.17
N LEU A 120 -14.38 -6.11 -13.65
CA LEU A 120 -14.90 -5.30 -12.55
C LEU A 120 -16.09 -4.44 -12.99
N LEU A 121 -16.07 -3.89 -14.21
CA LEU A 121 -17.22 -3.19 -14.79
C LEU A 121 -18.43 -4.12 -14.90
N ILE A 122 -18.27 -5.31 -15.49
CA ILE A 122 -19.31 -6.35 -15.56
C ILE A 122 -19.90 -6.61 -14.18
N ARG A 123 -19.04 -6.90 -13.18
CA ARG A 123 -19.46 -7.14 -11.79
C ARG A 123 -20.29 -5.97 -11.24
N ILE A 124 -19.84 -4.73 -11.43
CA ILE A 124 -20.52 -3.53 -10.91
C ILE A 124 -21.87 -3.31 -11.61
N LEU A 125 -21.97 -3.53 -12.93
CA LEU A 125 -23.21 -3.39 -13.68
C LEU A 125 -24.26 -4.40 -13.20
N VAL A 126 -23.84 -5.64 -12.95
CA VAL A 126 -24.72 -6.69 -12.44
C VAL A 126 -25.07 -6.49 -10.96
N SER A 127 -24.12 -6.14 -10.10
CA SER A 127 -24.41 -5.80 -8.70
C SER A 127 -25.42 -4.65 -8.61
N ARG A 128 -25.28 -3.63 -9.46
CA ARG A 128 -26.24 -2.52 -9.54
C ARG A 128 -27.65 -2.97 -9.89
N SER A 129 -27.82 -3.91 -10.83
CA SER A 129 -29.17 -4.36 -11.21
C SER A 129 -29.90 -5.07 -10.06
N GLN A 130 -29.16 -5.48 -9.02
CA GLN A 130 -29.66 -6.14 -7.82
C GLN A 130 -29.67 -5.25 -6.58
N ASP A 131 -29.14 -4.03 -6.67
CA ASP A 131 -29.05 -3.12 -5.53
C ASP A 131 -30.43 -2.74 -5.00
N ALA A 132 -30.52 -2.63 -3.67
CA ALA A 132 -31.68 -2.05 -3.03
C ALA A 132 -31.86 -0.59 -3.51
N SER A 133 -33.07 -0.25 -3.94
CA SER A 133 -33.41 1.07 -4.49
C SER A 133 -33.42 2.21 -3.45
N ASP A 134 -33.04 1.94 -2.20
CA ASP A 134 -33.12 2.92 -1.12
C ASP A 134 -31.95 3.91 -1.09
N GLY A 135 -30.85 3.61 -1.81
CA GLY A 135 -29.66 4.46 -1.90
C GLY A 135 -28.96 4.70 -0.57
N LYS A 136 -29.22 3.86 0.44
CA LYS A 136 -28.68 4.01 1.78
C LYS A 136 -27.42 3.19 1.97
N LEU A 137 -26.61 3.63 2.93
CA LEU A 137 -25.56 2.81 3.51
C LEU A 137 -26.18 1.83 4.49
N HIS A 138 -25.78 0.57 4.36
CA HIS A 138 -26.22 -0.49 5.27
C HIS A 138 -25.01 -0.97 6.08
N MET A 139 -25.27 -1.52 7.26
CA MET A 139 -24.25 -2.18 8.08
C MET A 139 -24.79 -3.53 8.51
N ASP A 140 -24.03 -4.59 8.28
CA ASP A 140 -24.41 -5.93 8.74
C ASP A 140 -24.13 -6.13 10.24
N GLU A 141 -24.57 -7.26 10.78
CA GLU A 141 -24.45 -7.59 12.21
C GLU A 141 -23.00 -7.64 12.69
N GLU A 142 -22.05 -7.92 11.78
CA GLU A 142 -20.61 -7.90 12.06
C GLU A 142 -19.96 -6.51 11.92
N GLY A 143 -20.76 -5.47 11.68
CA GLY A 143 -20.30 -4.09 11.55
C GLY A 143 -19.63 -3.79 10.21
N ASN A 144 -19.84 -4.61 9.17
CA ASN A 144 -19.34 -4.32 7.83
C ASN A 144 -20.31 -3.42 7.10
N VAL A 145 -19.78 -2.32 6.58
CA VAL A 145 -20.50 -1.37 5.74
C VAL A 145 -20.73 -1.99 4.37
N ARG A 146 -21.97 -1.89 3.88
CA ARG A 146 -22.36 -2.25 2.52
C ARG A 146 -22.82 -0.99 1.80
N SER A 147 -22.07 -0.63 0.77
CA SER A 147 -22.36 0.51 -0.07
C SER A 147 -23.46 0.20 -1.08
N SER A 148 -24.23 1.22 -1.46
CA SER A 148 -25.16 1.18 -2.60
C SER A 148 -24.50 1.79 -3.84
N TYR A 149 -25.11 1.62 -5.01
CA TYR A 149 -24.65 2.25 -6.24
C TYR A 149 -24.61 3.79 -6.15
N ALA A 150 -25.43 4.41 -5.30
CA ALA A 150 -25.37 5.85 -5.08
C ALA A 150 -23.99 6.28 -4.55
N ASN A 151 -23.37 5.46 -3.70
CA ASN A 151 -22.03 5.71 -3.17
C ASN A 151 -20.96 5.53 -4.25
N VAL A 152 -21.15 4.61 -5.20
CA VAL A 152 -20.28 4.45 -6.38
C VAL A 152 -20.38 5.69 -7.27
N LYS A 153 -21.59 6.14 -7.60
CA LYS A 153 -21.82 7.35 -8.42
C LYS A 153 -21.17 8.59 -7.80
N ASP A 154 -21.12 8.63 -6.48
CA ASP A 154 -20.52 9.73 -5.75
C ASP A 154 -18.98 9.72 -5.81
N LEU A 155 -18.29 8.65 -6.22
CA LEU A 155 -16.82 8.61 -6.24
C LEU A 155 -16.21 9.64 -7.20
N VAL A 156 -15.06 10.19 -6.80
CA VAL A 156 -14.31 11.16 -7.62
C VAL A 156 -13.69 10.45 -8.82
N HIS A 157 -13.71 11.08 -9.98
CA HIS A 157 -12.95 10.63 -11.15
C HIS A 157 -12.34 11.84 -11.84
N VAL A 158 -11.34 11.59 -12.71
CA VAL A 158 -10.64 12.65 -13.46
C VAL A 158 -10.77 12.43 -14.97
N LEU A 159 -11.93 11.93 -15.41
CA LEU A 159 -12.21 11.65 -16.82
C LEU A 159 -11.91 12.84 -17.76
N ASP A 160 -12.17 14.07 -17.30
CA ASP A 160 -11.86 15.28 -18.06
C ASP A 160 -10.35 15.47 -18.33
N LYS A 161 -9.49 14.90 -17.48
CA LYS A 161 -8.03 14.88 -17.62
C LYS A 161 -7.52 13.63 -18.36
N GLU A 162 -8.30 12.55 -18.37
CA GLU A 162 -7.98 11.26 -19.00
C GLU A 162 -8.63 11.07 -20.39
N ALA A 163 -9.27 12.11 -20.92
CA ALA A 163 -9.88 12.08 -22.24
C ALA A 163 -8.83 11.74 -23.33
N GLY A 164 -9.13 10.75 -24.17
CA GLY A 164 -8.21 10.28 -25.21
C GLY A 164 -8.44 8.81 -25.60
N PRO A 165 -7.41 8.14 -26.17
CA PRO A 165 -7.52 6.77 -26.67
C PRO A 165 -8.03 5.77 -25.62
N TRP A 166 -7.69 5.96 -24.35
CA TRP A 166 -8.17 5.12 -23.25
C TRP A 166 -9.70 5.15 -23.15
N ALA A 167 -10.31 6.33 -23.20
CA ALA A 167 -11.76 6.47 -23.13
C ALA A 167 -12.45 5.80 -24.33
N ASP A 168 -11.87 5.89 -25.53
CA ASP A 168 -12.41 5.25 -26.72
C ASP A 168 -12.32 3.72 -26.65
N HIS A 169 -11.22 3.18 -26.13
CA HIS A 169 -11.08 1.75 -25.86
C HIS A 169 -12.14 1.29 -24.85
N VAL A 170 -12.31 2.00 -23.73
CA VAL A 170 -13.30 1.68 -22.71
C VAL A 170 -14.73 1.74 -23.28
N ARG A 171 -15.06 2.73 -24.10
CA ARG A 171 -16.38 2.78 -24.78
C ARG A 171 -16.59 1.59 -25.71
N ALA A 172 -15.56 1.17 -26.45
CA ALA A 172 -15.64 0.00 -27.32
C ALA A 172 -15.83 -1.29 -26.51
N GLY A 173 -15.08 -1.45 -25.40
CA GLY A 173 -15.24 -2.55 -24.46
C GLY A 173 -16.63 -2.58 -23.82
N ALA A 174 -17.11 -1.43 -23.35
CA ALA A 174 -18.44 -1.27 -22.76
C ALA A 174 -19.55 -1.69 -23.73
N LYS A 175 -19.49 -1.27 -25.00
CA LYS A 175 -20.44 -1.72 -26.02
C LYS A 175 -20.45 -3.24 -26.19
N LYS A 176 -19.28 -3.87 -26.12
CA LYS A 176 -19.14 -5.32 -26.29
C LYS A 176 -19.65 -6.11 -25.09
N ILE A 177 -19.29 -5.74 -23.86
CA ILE A 177 -19.81 -6.45 -22.68
C ILE A 177 -21.33 -6.30 -22.54
N LEU A 178 -21.93 -5.22 -23.06
CA LEU A 178 -23.40 -5.05 -23.06
C LEU A 178 -24.12 -5.95 -24.06
N GLU A 179 -23.44 -6.46 -25.11
CA GLU A 179 -24.03 -7.43 -26.04
C GLU A 179 -24.36 -8.75 -25.33
N ASP A 180 -23.59 -9.08 -24.27
CA ASP A 180 -23.64 -10.35 -23.52
C ASP A 180 -24.23 -10.20 -22.10
N LEU A 181 -24.74 -9.01 -21.76
CA LEU A 181 -25.38 -8.73 -20.46
C LEU A 181 -26.89 -8.53 -20.64
N SER A 182 -27.66 -8.92 -19.63
CA SER A 182 -29.11 -8.70 -19.60
C SER A 182 -29.47 -7.20 -19.58
N ASP A 183 -30.60 -6.84 -20.20
CA ASP A 183 -31.05 -5.44 -20.37
C ASP A 183 -31.11 -4.64 -19.05
N GLU A 184 -31.47 -5.29 -17.95
CA GLU A 184 -31.51 -4.68 -16.60
C GLU A 184 -30.12 -4.22 -16.09
N CYS A 185 -29.04 -4.80 -16.62
CA CYS A 185 -27.67 -4.43 -16.32
C CYS A 185 -27.16 -3.28 -17.21
N HIS A 186 -27.91 -2.88 -18.24
CA HIS A 186 -27.44 -1.87 -19.20
C HIS A 186 -27.42 -0.47 -18.61
N LEU A 187 -26.40 0.29 -18.99
CA LEU A 187 -26.31 1.74 -18.83
C LEU A 187 -25.85 2.37 -20.14
N PRO A 188 -26.11 3.67 -20.35
CA PRO A 188 -25.45 4.41 -21.41
C PRO A 188 -23.94 4.23 -21.36
N VAL A 189 -23.31 4.01 -22.50
CA VAL A 189 -21.86 3.73 -22.61
C VAL A 189 -21.01 4.81 -21.95
N ASP A 190 -21.42 6.08 -22.04
CA ASP A 190 -20.70 7.17 -21.38
C ASP A 190 -20.84 7.15 -19.84
N GLU A 191 -21.93 6.60 -19.28
CA GLU A 191 -22.02 6.34 -17.84
C GLU A 191 -21.09 5.20 -17.42
N ILE A 192 -20.94 4.15 -18.23
CA ILE A 192 -19.98 3.06 -17.98
C ILE A 192 -18.55 3.58 -18.01
N LEU A 193 -18.24 4.50 -18.92
CA LEU A 193 -16.94 5.19 -18.96
C LEU A 193 -16.68 5.99 -17.68
N VAL A 194 -17.69 6.66 -17.12
CA VAL A 194 -17.57 7.36 -15.83
C VAL A 194 -17.26 6.37 -14.71
N ILE A 195 -17.96 5.23 -14.64
CA ILE A 195 -17.67 4.16 -13.67
C ILE A 195 -16.22 3.66 -13.82
N ALA A 196 -15.75 3.46 -15.06
CA ALA A 196 -14.37 3.04 -15.32
C ALA A 196 -13.35 4.04 -14.77
N ALA A 197 -13.60 5.35 -14.95
CA ALA A 197 -12.74 6.39 -14.39
C ALA A 197 -12.82 6.45 -12.85
N GLN A 198 -13.98 6.15 -12.25
CA GLN A 198 -14.12 6.02 -10.79
C GLN A 198 -13.34 4.82 -10.25
N ILE A 199 -13.32 3.69 -10.97
CA ILE A 199 -12.52 2.52 -10.62
C ILE A 199 -11.02 2.85 -10.62
N ASN A 200 -10.52 3.52 -11.67
CA ASN A 200 -9.12 3.91 -11.75
C ASN A 200 -8.66 4.74 -10.55
N GLU A 201 -9.51 5.67 -10.09
CA GLU A 201 -9.14 6.57 -9.01
C GLU A 201 -9.28 5.98 -7.60
N ASN A 202 -10.26 5.10 -7.39
CA ASN A 202 -10.73 4.73 -6.05
C ASN A 202 -10.64 3.22 -5.74
N SER A 203 -10.21 2.38 -6.69
CA SER A 203 -10.07 0.95 -6.42
C SER A 203 -8.84 0.65 -5.56
N TYR A 204 -8.94 -0.41 -4.77
CA TYR A 204 -7.86 -0.92 -3.94
C TYR A 204 -7.51 -2.34 -4.38
N SER A 205 -6.20 -2.62 -4.45
CA SER A 205 -5.72 -3.99 -4.56
C SER A 205 -5.81 -4.69 -3.22
N LEU A 206 -6.16 -5.97 -3.21
CA LEU A 206 -6.23 -6.80 -2.01
C LEU A 206 -5.25 -7.96 -2.12
N ASP A 207 -4.49 -8.21 -1.05
CA ASP A 207 -3.68 -9.43 -0.93
C ASP A 207 -4.58 -10.64 -0.61
N ALA A 208 -4.18 -11.83 -1.06
CA ALA A 208 -4.83 -13.07 -0.68
C ALA A 208 -4.54 -13.43 0.79
N LEU A 209 -5.43 -14.24 1.38
CA LEU A 209 -5.27 -14.71 2.76
C LEU A 209 -4.30 -15.91 2.91
N ASP A 210 -3.44 -16.15 1.91
CA ASP A 210 -2.53 -17.29 1.84
C ASP A 210 -1.03 -16.93 1.89
N GLU A 211 -0.69 -15.64 2.07
CA GLU A 211 0.67 -15.07 2.06
C GLU A 211 1.46 -15.19 0.74
N LYS A 212 0.94 -15.93 -0.24
CA LYS A 212 1.65 -16.23 -1.49
C LYS A 212 1.29 -15.22 -2.56
N HIS A 213 0.01 -14.87 -2.65
CA HIS A 213 -0.50 -14.00 -3.69
C HIS A 213 -0.69 -12.59 -3.12
N LEU A 214 0.35 -11.76 -3.27
CA LEU A 214 0.26 -10.32 -3.05
C LEU A 214 -0.42 -9.67 -4.26
N VAL A 215 -1.21 -8.61 -4.03
CA VAL A 215 -1.99 -7.95 -5.10
C VAL A 215 -2.81 -9.00 -5.86
N ALA A 216 -3.67 -9.70 -5.13
CA ALA A 216 -4.41 -10.86 -5.63
C ALA A 216 -5.72 -10.48 -6.34
N ALA A 217 -6.35 -9.40 -5.91
CA ALA A 217 -7.64 -8.93 -6.41
C ALA A 217 -7.66 -7.40 -6.48
N VAL A 218 -8.63 -6.86 -7.20
CA VAL A 218 -8.99 -5.45 -7.19
C VAL A 218 -10.46 -5.31 -6.78
N GLY A 219 -10.75 -4.34 -5.92
CA GLY A 219 -12.10 -4.08 -5.44
C GLY A 219 -12.39 -2.59 -5.33
N LEU A 220 -13.65 -2.22 -5.49
CA LEU A 220 -14.15 -0.87 -5.29
C LEU A 220 -14.79 -0.76 -3.91
N PHE A 221 -14.29 0.15 -3.08
CA PHE A 221 -14.69 0.34 -1.69
C PHE A 221 -15.17 1.78 -1.51
N PRO A 222 -16.46 2.08 -1.75
CA PRO A 222 -16.90 3.46 -1.91
C PRO A 222 -16.66 4.36 -0.69
N ILE A 223 -16.75 3.82 0.53
CA ILE A 223 -16.52 4.61 1.74
C ILE A 223 -15.02 4.76 2.02
N CYS A 224 -14.23 3.70 1.84
CA CYS A 224 -12.77 3.82 1.93
C CYS A 224 -12.20 4.80 0.88
N GLY A 225 -12.82 4.87 -0.31
CA GLY A 225 -12.46 5.85 -1.35
C GLY A 225 -12.65 7.31 -0.95
N LEU A 226 -13.39 7.60 0.13
CA LEU A 226 -13.53 8.96 0.68
C LEU A 226 -12.41 9.34 1.66
N ILE A 227 -11.56 8.38 2.07
CA ILE A 227 -10.52 8.63 3.06
C ILE A 227 -9.32 9.29 2.38
N ASN A 228 -9.02 10.53 2.77
CA ASN A 228 -7.93 11.31 2.20
C ASN A 228 -6.53 10.79 2.56
N HIS A 229 -5.57 11.23 1.75
CA HIS A 229 -4.16 10.99 1.96
C HIS A 229 -3.55 11.85 3.09
N SER A 230 -2.62 11.25 3.84
CA SER A 230 -1.58 11.97 4.60
C SER A 230 -0.25 11.21 4.53
N CYS A 231 0.88 11.93 4.40
CA CYS A 231 2.23 11.36 4.57
C CYS A 231 2.56 10.99 6.04
N GLN A 232 1.64 11.29 6.96
CA GLN A 232 1.66 10.91 8.37
C GLN A 232 0.24 10.46 8.72
N PRO A 233 -0.19 9.29 8.21
CA PRO A 233 -1.56 8.85 8.35
C PRO A 233 -1.85 8.44 9.80
N ASN A 234 -3.10 8.61 10.23
CA ASN A 234 -3.56 8.11 11.53
C ASN A 234 -4.23 6.74 11.45
N CYS A 235 -4.46 6.22 10.24
CA CYS A 235 -4.97 4.88 9.99
C CYS A 235 -4.11 4.10 8.97
N THR A 236 -4.26 2.77 9.00
CA THR A 236 -3.82 1.85 7.95
C THR A 236 -5.02 1.00 7.52
N TRP A 237 -4.89 0.28 6.41
CA TRP A 237 -5.89 -0.69 5.99
C TRP A 237 -5.29 -2.09 5.80
N SER A 238 -6.14 -3.11 5.82
CA SER A 238 -5.79 -4.50 5.50
C SER A 238 -6.98 -5.27 4.95
N ASN A 239 -6.73 -6.37 4.24
CA ASN A 239 -7.80 -7.30 3.85
C ASN A 239 -8.24 -8.14 5.05
N ALA A 240 -9.50 -7.99 5.47
CA ALA A 240 -10.12 -8.75 6.56
C ALA A 240 -10.78 -10.06 6.10
N GLY A 241 -10.64 -10.41 4.82
CA GLY A 241 -11.30 -11.55 4.18
C GLY A 241 -12.67 -11.19 3.62
N GLU A 242 -13.19 -12.06 2.74
CA GLU A 242 -14.50 -11.87 2.07
C GLU A 242 -14.64 -10.50 1.37
N SER A 243 -13.54 -10.02 0.77
CA SER A 243 -13.48 -8.72 0.10
C SER A 243 -13.86 -7.55 1.01
N ILE A 244 -13.44 -7.59 2.28
CA ILE A 244 -13.61 -6.50 3.24
C ILE A 244 -12.28 -5.79 3.45
N MET A 245 -12.28 -4.48 3.22
CA MET A 245 -11.18 -3.59 3.57
C MET A 245 -11.41 -3.07 5.00
N GLU A 246 -10.55 -3.47 5.93
CA GLU A 246 -10.59 -3.01 7.31
C GLU A 246 -9.59 -1.88 7.52
N VAL A 247 -10.08 -0.72 7.96
CA VAL A 247 -9.30 0.46 8.36
C VAL A 247 -9.11 0.46 9.88
N ARG A 248 -7.87 0.55 10.35
CA ARG A 248 -7.52 0.50 11.78
C ARG A 248 -6.67 1.70 12.17
N ALA A 249 -6.93 2.22 13.37
CA ALA A 249 -6.21 3.39 13.90
C ALA A 249 -4.76 3.02 14.29
N LEU A 250 -3.78 3.76 13.78
CA LEU A 250 -2.35 3.62 14.09
C LEU A 250 -1.95 4.33 15.38
N ARG A 251 -2.79 5.26 15.85
CA ARG A 251 -2.68 6.00 17.11
C ARG A 251 -4.06 6.35 17.64
N ASP A 252 -4.12 7.00 18.79
CA ASP A 252 -5.34 7.63 19.26
C ASP A 252 -5.75 8.78 18.30
N ILE A 253 -7.04 8.83 17.96
CA ILE A 253 -7.66 9.84 17.08
C ILE A 253 -8.73 10.55 17.90
N LYS A 254 -8.75 11.89 17.86
CA LYS A 254 -9.73 12.68 18.60
C LYS A 254 -11.05 12.82 17.86
N GLU A 255 -12.13 12.99 18.61
CA GLU A 255 -13.42 13.40 18.02
C GLU A 255 -13.23 14.63 17.11
N GLY A 256 -13.82 14.58 15.91
CA GLY A 256 -13.71 15.61 14.89
C GLY A 256 -12.40 15.59 14.09
N GLU A 257 -11.40 14.79 14.47
CA GLU A 257 -10.18 14.65 13.69
C GLU A 257 -10.44 13.90 12.38
N GLU A 258 -9.77 14.32 11.29
CA GLU A 258 -9.88 13.66 9.99
C GLU A 258 -9.20 12.28 10.02
N ILE A 259 -9.89 11.27 9.49
CA ILE A 259 -9.34 9.92 9.28
C ILE A 259 -8.55 9.95 7.97
N THR A 260 -7.31 9.48 8.00
CA THR A 260 -6.40 9.53 6.85
C THR A 260 -5.65 8.22 6.64
N LEU A 261 -5.42 7.88 5.37
CA LEU A 261 -4.59 6.76 4.92
C LEU A 261 -3.36 7.29 4.18
N SER A 262 -2.36 6.42 3.94
CA SER A 262 -1.36 6.70 2.92
C SER A 262 -1.74 6.04 1.60
N TYR A 263 -1.57 6.76 0.49
CA TYR A 263 -1.78 6.22 -0.86
C TYR A 263 -0.48 5.71 -1.47
N ILE A 264 0.65 6.02 -0.83
CA ILE A 264 2.01 5.81 -1.32
C ILE A 264 2.92 5.35 -0.18
N ASP A 265 4.10 4.88 -0.52
CA ASP A 265 5.13 4.58 0.50
C ASP A 265 5.64 5.88 1.16
N ILE A 266 5.66 5.90 2.48
CA ILE A 266 6.03 7.08 3.28
C ILE A 266 7.52 7.13 3.69
N ASP A 267 8.29 6.10 3.32
CA ASP A 267 9.74 5.99 3.50
C ASP A 267 10.55 6.52 2.29
N LYS A 268 9.86 7.15 1.33
CA LYS A 268 10.46 7.93 0.22
C LYS A 268 10.73 9.38 0.60
N GLU A 269 11.63 10.03 -0.13
CA GLU A 269 11.87 11.48 -0.09
C GLU A 269 10.58 12.29 -0.28
N ARG A 270 10.44 13.43 0.40
CA ARG A 270 9.27 14.33 0.27
C ARG A 270 9.04 14.74 -1.18
N SER A 271 10.11 15.10 -1.89
CA SER A 271 10.06 15.46 -3.31
C SER A 271 9.47 14.34 -4.18
N GLU A 272 9.85 13.08 -3.92
CA GLU A 272 9.33 11.92 -4.65
C GLU A 272 7.88 11.64 -4.28
N ARG A 273 7.52 11.71 -2.99
CA ARG A 273 6.13 11.56 -2.55
C ARG A 273 5.21 12.59 -3.21
N GLN A 274 5.63 13.85 -3.25
CA GLN A 274 4.88 14.92 -3.92
C GLN A 274 4.77 14.69 -5.44
N LYS A 275 5.84 14.23 -6.08
CA LYS A 275 5.81 13.89 -7.51
C LYS A 275 4.83 12.75 -7.80
N GLU A 276 4.91 11.66 -7.02
CA GLU A 276 4.04 10.49 -7.18
C GLU A 276 2.56 10.88 -7.00
N LEU A 277 2.23 11.69 -5.99
CA LEU A 277 0.85 12.16 -5.78
C LEU A 277 0.36 13.10 -6.89
N ARG A 278 1.20 13.98 -7.42
CA ARG A 278 0.81 14.81 -8.59
C ARG A 278 0.56 13.96 -9.83
N ASP A 279 1.42 12.99 -10.08
CA ASP A 279 1.37 12.15 -11.28
C ASP A 279 0.21 11.16 -11.24
N THR A 280 -0.09 10.60 -10.06
CA THR A 280 -1.07 9.49 -9.90
C THR A 280 -2.40 9.89 -9.26
N LYS A 281 -2.44 11.03 -8.56
CA LYS A 281 -3.64 11.50 -7.82
C LYS A 281 -3.95 12.98 -8.05
N HIS A 282 -3.13 13.66 -8.84
CA HIS A 282 -3.37 15.03 -9.31
C HIS A 282 -3.53 16.10 -8.21
N PHE A 283 -2.82 15.95 -7.09
CA PHE A 283 -2.76 16.95 -6.03
C PHE A 283 -1.37 17.06 -5.39
N ASP A 284 -1.12 18.19 -4.72
CA ASP A 284 0.06 18.40 -3.85
C ASP A 284 -0.34 18.19 -2.39
N CYS A 285 0.38 17.33 -1.67
CA CYS A 285 0.07 17.02 -0.28
C CYS A 285 0.41 18.19 0.66
N GLN A 286 -0.54 18.60 1.48
CA GLN A 286 -0.39 19.68 2.46
C GLN A 286 -0.54 19.20 3.90
N CYS A 287 -0.39 17.89 4.16
CA CYS A 287 -0.46 17.37 5.53
C CYS A 287 0.67 17.94 6.40
N GLU A 288 0.52 17.85 7.73
CA GLU A 288 1.46 18.37 8.72
C GLU A 288 2.93 18.06 8.39
N ARG A 289 3.23 16.80 8.03
CA ARG A 289 4.59 16.39 7.67
C ARG A 289 5.15 17.12 6.45
N CYS A 290 4.32 17.40 5.45
CA CYS A 290 4.71 18.04 4.20
C CYS A 290 4.72 19.57 4.30
N SER A 291 3.83 20.16 5.11
CA SER A 291 3.77 21.61 5.36
C SER A 291 4.83 22.09 6.35
N THR A 292 5.29 21.22 7.25
CA THR A 292 6.42 21.51 8.15
C THR A 292 7.70 21.80 7.33
N PRO A 293 8.46 22.87 7.64
CA PRO A 293 9.74 23.16 6.99
C PRO A 293 10.66 21.93 6.99
N LEU A 294 11.39 21.70 5.89
CA LEU A 294 12.21 20.49 5.75
C LEU A 294 13.20 20.33 6.92
N SER A 295 13.78 21.44 7.41
CA SER A 295 14.70 21.47 8.56
C SER A 295 14.10 20.96 9.87
N GLU A 296 12.77 21.02 10.03
CA GLU A 296 12.04 20.61 11.24
C GLU A 296 11.29 19.29 11.05
N SER A 297 11.08 18.88 9.81
CA SER A 297 10.44 17.60 9.48
C SER A 297 11.43 16.45 9.54
N VAL A 298 10.93 15.25 9.86
CA VAL A 298 11.67 13.99 9.75
C VAL A 298 12.21 13.74 8.32
N ASP A 299 11.60 14.38 7.32
CA ASP A 299 12.02 14.30 5.92
C ASP A 299 13.47 14.79 5.70
N ARG A 300 14.04 15.63 6.58
CA ARG A 300 15.47 16.01 6.53
C ARG A 300 16.41 14.81 6.56
N TYR A 301 15.99 13.70 7.14
CA TYR A 301 16.78 12.47 7.19
C TYR A 301 16.55 11.61 5.94
N LEU A 302 15.34 11.62 5.39
CA LEU A 302 14.99 10.88 4.17
C LEU A 302 15.61 11.50 2.91
N GLU A 303 15.83 12.80 2.91
CA GLU A 303 16.51 13.54 1.83
C GLU A 303 17.95 13.92 2.20
N GLY A 304 18.42 13.44 3.36
CA GLY A 304 19.63 13.90 4.00
C GLY A 304 20.91 13.28 3.46
N PHE A 305 21.98 14.08 3.40
CA PHE A 305 23.34 13.62 3.12
C PHE A 305 24.22 13.89 4.33
N ARG A 306 25.24 13.05 4.55
CA ARG A 306 26.24 13.26 5.60
C ARG A 306 27.51 13.89 5.05
N CYS A 307 28.19 14.65 5.89
CA CYS A 307 29.51 15.18 5.57
C CYS A 307 30.56 14.07 5.55
N LEU A 308 31.27 13.89 4.42
CA LEU A 308 32.31 12.86 4.31
C LEU A 308 33.48 13.11 5.29
N ARG A 309 33.84 14.37 5.55
CA ARG A 309 35.01 14.71 6.39
C ARG A 309 34.73 14.43 7.87
N CYS A 310 33.54 14.81 8.32
CA CYS A 310 33.13 14.66 9.72
C CYS A 310 32.73 13.21 10.03
N SER A 311 32.00 12.53 9.13
CA SER A 311 31.48 11.18 9.39
C SER A 311 32.57 10.13 9.64
N VAL A 312 33.78 10.33 9.11
CA VAL A 312 34.91 9.40 9.32
C VAL A 312 35.53 9.53 10.71
N LYS A 313 35.48 10.73 11.31
CA LYS A 313 36.15 11.05 12.58
C LYS A 313 35.18 11.20 13.75
N ALA A 314 33.90 11.36 13.44
CA ALA A 314 32.89 11.64 14.43
C ALA A 314 32.52 10.38 15.22
N PRO A 315 32.10 10.55 16.49
CA PRO A 315 31.37 9.52 17.22
C PRO A 315 30.19 8.97 16.40
N VAL A 316 29.87 7.69 16.62
CA VAL A 316 28.82 6.96 15.86
C VAL A 316 27.46 7.67 15.93
N ASP A 317 27.18 8.36 17.02
CA ASP A 317 25.94 9.08 17.32
C ASP A 317 25.86 10.49 16.70
N LYS A 318 26.93 11.04 16.14
CA LYS A 318 26.90 12.36 15.50
C LYS A 318 26.24 12.28 14.11
N ASP A 319 25.13 13.00 13.92
CA ASP A 319 24.34 12.99 12.68
C ASP A 319 25.16 13.37 11.42
N CYS A 320 26.08 14.32 11.56
CA CYS A 320 26.89 14.89 10.47
C CYS A 320 26.05 15.33 9.26
N LEU A 321 24.79 15.74 9.49
CA LEU A 321 23.84 16.07 8.44
C LEU A 321 24.27 17.36 7.73
N LEU A 322 24.26 17.36 6.40
CA LEU A 322 24.47 18.56 5.60
C LEU A 322 23.20 19.43 5.62
N ALA A 323 23.36 20.72 5.87
CA ALA A 323 22.28 21.69 5.83
C ALA A 323 22.21 22.35 4.45
N GLN A 324 21.01 22.55 3.92
CA GLN A 324 20.87 23.33 2.69
C GLN A 324 20.97 24.82 3.00
N VAL A 325 21.89 25.50 2.32
CA VAL A 325 22.07 26.95 2.33
C VAL A 325 22.11 27.40 0.88
N GLU A 326 21.07 28.12 0.45
CA GLU A 326 20.88 28.53 -0.95
C GLU A 326 20.96 27.33 -1.92
N ASP A 327 21.94 27.32 -2.82
CA ASP A 327 22.18 26.30 -3.84
C ASP A 327 23.23 25.25 -3.42
N LYS A 328 23.60 25.21 -2.14
CA LYS A 328 24.62 24.31 -1.58
C LYS A 328 24.10 23.50 -0.39
N LEU A 329 24.61 22.27 -0.27
CA LEU A 329 24.58 21.50 0.96
C LEU A 329 25.89 21.74 1.71
N VAL A 330 25.80 22.33 2.90
CA VAL A 330 26.94 22.78 3.71
C VAL A 330 27.01 21.98 5.01
N CYS A 331 28.20 21.52 5.36
CA CYS A 331 28.47 20.90 6.65
C CYS A 331 28.56 21.99 7.72
N PRO A 332 27.72 21.97 8.78
CA PRO A 332 27.76 22.98 9.83
C PRO A 332 29.10 23.03 10.58
N ASP A 333 29.81 21.89 10.70
CA ASP A 333 31.04 21.79 11.47
C ASP A 333 32.30 22.22 10.71
N CYS A 334 32.49 21.70 9.50
CA CYS A 334 33.75 21.87 8.75
C CYS A 334 33.60 22.71 7.48
N GLN A 335 32.41 23.25 7.23
CA GLN A 335 32.09 24.13 6.10
C GLN A 335 32.39 23.51 4.73
N LEU A 336 32.48 22.17 4.65
CA LEU A 336 32.45 21.45 3.38
C LEU A 336 31.12 21.78 2.70
N ASP A 337 31.17 22.26 1.47
CA ASP A 337 29.99 22.46 0.65
C ASP A 337 29.98 21.57 -0.60
N VAL A 338 28.78 21.26 -1.07
CA VAL A 338 28.54 20.61 -2.36
C VAL A 338 27.30 21.21 -3.00
N SER A 339 27.33 21.42 -4.31
CA SER A 339 26.20 22.01 -5.04
C SER A 339 24.98 21.09 -5.04
N VAL A 340 23.81 21.66 -4.72
CA VAL A 340 22.50 20.98 -4.72
C VAL A 340 22.17 20.42 -6.10
N THR A 341 22.43 21.18 -7.18
CA THR A 341 22.14 20.72 -8.55
C THR A 341 23.00 19.53 -8.97
N ALA A 342 24.27 19.52 -8.54
CA ALA A 342 25.17 18.41 -8.79
C ALA A 342 24.77 17.14 -8.02
N VAL A 343 24.32 17.30 -6.77
CA VAL A 343 23.76 16.19 -5.96
C VAL A 343 22.47 15.67 -6.59
N ALA A 344 21.56 16.55 -7.02
CA ALA A 344 20.30 16.17 -7.65
C ALA A 344 20.50 15.32 -8.92
N SER A 345 21.49 15.67 -9.75
CA SER A 345 21.85 14.87 -10.94
C SER A 345 22.37 13.47 -10.57
N ALA A 346 23.19 13.38 -9.51
CA ALA A 346 23.70 12.10 -9.02
C ALA A 346 22.58 11.24 -8.38
N VAL A 347 21.64 11.87 -7.68
CA VAL A 347 20.43 11.24 -7.12
C VAL A 347 19.55 10.65 -8.22
N LEU A 348 19.32 11.38 -9.31
CA LEU A 348 18.56 10.87 -10.45
C LEU A 348 19.21 9.61 -11.04
N THR A 349 20.54 9.63 -11.19
CA THR A 349 21.29 8.46 -11.65
C THR A 349 21.17 7.27 -10.69
N ALA A 350 21.24 7.53 -9.38
CA ALA A 350 21.06 6.51 -8.35
C ALA A 350 19.66 5.89 -8.39
N ARG A 351 18.60 6.69 -8.58
CA ARG A 351 17.22 6.20 -8.72
C ARG A 351 17.05 5.29 -9.92
N THR A 352 17.64 5.63 -11.06
CA THR A 352 17.62 4.77 -12.25
C THR A 352 18.28 3.41 -11.97
N LYS A 353 19.40 3.40 -11.23
CA LYS A 353 20.05 2.14 -10.81
C LYS A 353 19.15 1.32 -9.86
N VAL A 354 18.50 1.97 -8.89
CA VAL A 354 17.56 1.31 -7.96
C VAL A 354 16.36 0.70 -8.71
N ALA A 355 15.78 1.43 -9.67
CA ALA A 355 14.68 0.93 -10.49
C ALA A 355 15.09 -0.30 -11.32
N LYS A 356 16.28 -0.26 -11.94
CA LYS A 356 16.85 -1.39 -12.67
C LYS A 356 17.10 -2.60 -11.76
N ALA A 357 17.62 -2.36 -10.56
CA ALA A 357 17.88 -3.42 -9.58
C ALA A 357 16.58 -4.07 -9.10
N LYS A 358 15.52 -3.29 -8.86
CA LYS A 358 14.19 -3.82 -8.55
C LYS A 358 13.67 -4.73 -9.68
N GLN A 359 13.85 -4.34 -10.94
CA GLN A 359 13.51 -5.20 -12.09
C GLN A 359 14.33 -6.49 -12.12
N SER A 360 15.65 -6.41 -11.90
CA SER A 360 16.52 -7.60 -11.80
C SER A 360 16.08 -8.54 -10.67
N LEU A 361 15.70 -8.01 -9.51
CA LEU A 361 15.19 -8.80 -8.38
C LEU A 361 13.91 -9.56 -8.75
N ASN A 362 12.95 -8.88 -9.39
CA ASN A 362 11.70 -9.49 -9.85
C ASN A 362 11.91 -10.59 -10.90
N LEU A 363 13.00 -10.51 -11.67
CA LEU A 363 13.43 -11.54 -12.63
C LEU A 363 14.36 -12.59 -12.02
N PHE A 364 14.47 -12.63 -10.69
CA PHE A 364 15.32 -13.56 -9.92
C PHE A 364 16.82 -13.47 -10.23
N LYS A 365 17.29 -12.33 -10.76
CA LYS A 365 18.70 -12.07 -11.10
C LYS A 365 19.45 -11.44 -9.93
N TYR A 366 19.63 -12.18 -8.84
CA TYR A 366 20.15 -11.66 -7.58
C TYR A 366 21.60 -11.12 -7.66
N ALA A 367 22.48 -11.77 -8.43
CA ALA A 367 23.85 -11.31 -8.61
C ALA A 367 23.94 -9.95 -9.35
N ASP A 368 23.01 -9.72 -10.29
CA ASP A 368 22.90 -8.43 -10.98
C ASP A 368 22.49 -7.32 -10.01
N VAL A 369 21.57 -7.60 -9.08
CA VAL A 369 21.15 -6.64 -8.04
C VAL A 369 22.36 -6.19 -7.21
N VAL A 370 23.17 -7.14 -6.73
CA VAL A 370 24.40 -6.86 -5.96
C VAL A 370 25.35 -5.98 -6.76
N THR A 371 25.58 -6.34 -8.03
CA THR A 371 26.50 -5.59 -8.91
C THR A 371 26.01 -4.19 -9.21
N GLN A 372 24.71 -4.02 -9.47
CA GLN A 372 24.12 -2.72 -9.82
C GLN A 372 24.11 -1.73 -8.66
N LEU A 373 24.01 -2.22 -7.42
CA LEU A 373 23.85 -1.40 -6.21
C LEU A 373 25.13 -1.27 -5.36
N ALA A 374 26.20 -2.02 -5.67
CA ALA A 374 27.44 -2.02 -4.88
C ALA A 374 27.96 -0.61 -4.55
N ASP A 375 27.98 0.29 -5.54
CA ASP A 375 28.50 1.66 -5.39
C ASP A 375 27.56 2.59 -4.62
N LEU A 376 26.28 2.24 -4.45
CA LEU A 376 25.28 3.09 -3.80
C LEU A 376 25.17 2.83 -2.29
N THR A 377 25.79 1.76 -1.79
CA THR A 377 25.81 1.45 -0.35
C THR A 377 26.43 2.56 0.50
N LYS A 378 27.31 3.38 -0.10
CA LYS A 378 28.05 4.43 0.59
C LYS A 378 27.53 5.85 0.34
N GLY A 379 26.75 6.09 -0.71
CA GLY A 379 26.38 7.44 -1.13
C GLY A 379 26.31 7.61 -2.64
N VAL A 380 26.45 8.87 -3.08
CA VAL A 380 26.57 9.24 -4.50
C VAL A 380 27.90 9.92 -4.77
N VAL A 381 28.43 9.77 -5.99
CA VAL A 381 29.65 10.45 -6.41
C VAL A 381 29.30 11.75 -7.13
N VAL A 382 29.79 12.87 -6.61
CA VAL A 382 29.63 14.21 -7.19
C VAL A 382 31.01 14.75 -7.52
N ARG A 383 31.29 14.98 -8.81
CA ARG A 383 32.60 15.50 -9.30
C ARG A 383 33.81 14.72 -8.74
N GLY A 384 33.70 13.40 -8.65
CA GLY A 384 34.76 12.52 -8.13
C GLY A 384 34.83 12.41 -6.60
N GLN A 385 33.98 13.14 -5.88
CA GLN A 385 33.90 13.09 -4.42
C GLN A 385 32.68 12.27 -3.97
N MET A 386 32.89 11.33 -3.04
CA MET A 386 31.80 10.59 -2.41
C MET A 386 31.03 11.49 -1.45
N ILE A 387 29.72 11.59 -1.64
CA ILE A 387 28.78 12.28 -0.75
C ILE A 387 27.91 11.21 -0.10
N PRO A 388 28.16 10.87 1.18
CA PRO A 388 27.43 9.81 1.85
C PRO A 388 25.95 10.13 2.03
N PHE A 389 25.11 9.11 1.85
CA PHE A 389 23.72 9.21 2.28
C PHE A 389 23.64 9.32 3.80
N TYR A 390 22.62 10.00 4.31
CA TYR A 390 22.16 9.74 5.66
C TYR A 390 21.62 8.30 5.75
N PRO A 391 21.82 7.56 6.86
CA PRO A 391 21.42 6.15 6.94
C PRO A 391 19.94 5.87 6.59
N SER A 392 19.05 6.82 6.90
CA SER A 392 17.63 6.74 6.56
C SER A 392 17.24 7.51 5.30
N HIS A 393 18.18 7.89 4.44
CA HIS A 393 17.86 8.44 3.13
C HIS A 393 17.01 7.44 2.33
N GLY A 394 15.99 7.90 1.59
CA GLY A 394 15.06 7.02 0.85
C GLY A 394 15.75 6.03 -0.09
N ILE A 395 16.73 6.51 -0.88
CA ILE A 395 17.61 5.64 -1.69
C ILE A 395 18.39 4.62 -0.84
N ALA A 396 18.94 5.01 0.31
CA ALA A 396 19.68 4.08 1.16
C ALA A 396 18.77 2.97 1.72
N ILE A 397 17.55 3.31 2.13
CA ILE A 397 16.50 2.37 2.54
C ILE A 397 16.18 1.39 1.39
N ALA A 398 15.96 1.90 0.18
CA ALA A 398 15.66 1.08 -0.99
C ALA A 398 16.83 0.15 -1.35
N VAL A 399 18.08 0.66 -1.32
CA VAL A 399 19.30 -0.11 -1.57
C VAL A 399 19.47 -1.22 -0.53
N ALA A 400 19.32 -0.91 0.76
CA ALA A 400 19.46 -1.89 1.85
C ALA A 400 18.41 -3.01 1.72
N ARG A 401 17.16 -2.66 1.42
CA ARG A 401 16.08 -3.65 1.21
C ARG A 401 16.42 -4.60 0.06
N LEU A 402 16.66 -4.06 -1.14
CA LEU A 402 16.95 -4.86 -2.35
C LEU A 402 18.21 -5.71 -2.21
N LEU A 403 19.31 -5.14 -1.67
CA LEU A 403 20.55 -5.89 -1.47
C LEU A 403 20.41 -6.99 -0.43
N SER A 404 19.70 -6.72 0.68
CA SER A 404 19.52 -7.74 1.72
C SER A 404 18.73 -8.94 1.20
N ASP A 405 17.69 -8.71 0.40
CA ASP A 405 16.89 -9.78 -0.20
C ASP A 405 17.72 -10.59 -1.21
N ALA A 406 18.51 -9.92 -2.05
CA ALA A 406 19.42 -10.59 -2.96
C ALA A 406 20.47 -11.43 -2.23
N HIS A 407 21.08 -10.90 -1.15
CA HIS A 407 22.06 -11.61 -0.35
C HIS A 407 21.47 -12.84 0.35
N ILE A 408 20.24 -12.75 0.88
CA ILE A 408 19.53 -13.92 1.44
C ILE A 408 19.37 -15.02 0.39
N LYS A 409 19.01 -14.66 -0.85
CA LYS A 409 18.82 -15.63 -1.95
C LYS A 409 20.13 -16.23 -2.46
N LEU A 410 21.23 -15.50 -2.33
CA LEU A 410 22.59 -15.97 -2.65
C LEU A 410 23.26 -16.76 -1.51
N GLY A 411 22.62 -16.85 -0.33
CA GLY A 411 23.19 -17.51 0.85
C GLY A 411 24.16 -16.66 1.67
N ASN A 412 24.30 -15.37 1.37
CA ASN A 412 25.18 -14.42 2.06
C ASN A 412 24.49 -13.85 3.31
N VAL A 413 24.22 -14.70 4.29
CA VAL A 413 23.37 -14.37 5.46
C VAL A 413 23.94 -13.23 6.30
N VAL A 414 25.26 -13.18 6.52
CA VAL A 414 25.90 -12.13 7.34
C VAL A 414 25.76 -10.75 6.69
N GLN A 415 25.98 -10.66 5.37
CA GLN A 415 25.80 -9.40 4.64
C GLN A 415 24.33 -8.95 4.67
N ALA A 416 23.39 -9.90 4.54
CA ALA A 416 21.97 -9.58 4.66
C ALA A 416 21.59 -9.12 6.08
N TYR A 417 22.17 -9.72 7.12
CA TYR A 417 21.98 -9.30 8.52
C TYR A 417 22.37 -7.84 8.71
N GLU A 418 23.58 -7.45 8.29
CA GLU A 418 24.07 -6.07 8.46
C GLU A 418 23.17 -5.05 7.74
N LEU A 419 22.76 -5.35 6.51
CA LEU A 419 21.84 -4.49 5.75
C LEU A 419 20.45 -4.40 6.39
N ARG A 420 19.92 -5.50 6.94
CA ARG A 420 18.62 -5.53 7.64
C ARG A 420 18.68 -4.79 8.97
N LYS A 421 19.81 -4.85 9.68
CA LYS A 421 20.06 -4.05 10.90
C LYS A 421 20.02 -2.56 10.58
N GLN A 422 20.75 -2.14 9.54
CA GLN A 422 20.77 -0.75 9.06
C GLN A 422 19.38 -0.29 8.62
N LEU A 423 18.67 -1.11 7.85
CA LEU A 423 17.30 -0.83 7.41
C LEU A 423 16.34 -0.65 8.59
N LEU A 424 16.40 -1.54 9.59
CA LEU A 424 15.56 -1.46 10.78
C LEU A 424 15.82 -0.16 11.55
N GLN A 425 17.09 0.18 11.79
CA GLN A 425 17.48 1.43 12.48
C GLN A 425 17.03 2.67 11.70
N ALA A 426 17.18 2.65 10.37
CA ALA A 426 16.72 3.73 9.50
C ALA A 426 15.21 3.93 9.59
N LEU A 427 14.43 2.85 9.53
CA LEU A 427 12.97 2.92 9.62
C LEU A 427 12.49 3.33 11.01
N GLN A 428 13.15 2.89 12.08
CA GLN A 428 12.82 3.32 13.45
C GLN A 428 13.00 4.84 13.66
N LEU A 429 13.93 5.46 12.93
CA LEU A 429 14.14 6.90 12.98
C LEU A 429 13.07 7.68 12.21
N VAL A 430 12.62 7.17 11.06
CA VAL A 430 11.77 7.94 10.12
C VAL A 430 10.29 7.53 10.09
N SER A 431 9.97 6.36 10.61
CA SER A 431 8.61 5.82 10.62
C SER A 431 7.94 6.05 11.97
N TRP A 432 6.61 6.12 11.92
CA TRP A 432 5.79 6.01 13.12
C TRP A 432 5.88 4.62 13.75
N ARG A 433 5.63 4.54 15.06
CA ARG A 433 5.76 3.30 15.84
C ARG A 433 4.94 2.14 15.27
N ASN A 434 3.74 2.41 14.76
CA ASN A 434 2.86 1.42 14.18
C ASN A 434 2.84 1.58 12.65
N HIS A 435 3.75 0.89 11.96
CA HIS A 435 3.91 0.97 10.52
C HIS A 435 4.27 -0.42 9.96
N LEU A 436 3.52 -0.94 8.97
CA LEU A 436 3.72 -2.30 8.46
C LEU A 436 5.12 -2.55 7.87
N PRO A 437 5.71 -1.66 7.05
CA PRO A 437 7.12 -1.72 6.67
C PRO A 437 8.10 -1.85 7.85
N LEU A 438 7.84 -1.18 8.99
CA LEU A 438 8.67 -1.34 10.19
C LEU A 438 8.48 -2.72 10.83
N ALA A 439 7.25 -3.25 10.85
CA ALA A 439 6.96 -4.61 11.31
C ALA A 439 7.71 -5.65 10.46
N LEU A 440 7.67 -5.51 9.13
CA LEU A 440 8.38 -6.41 8.22
C LEU A 440 9.90 -6.31 8.38
N ALA A 441 10.45 -5.12 8.59
CA ALA A 441 11.88 -4.96 8.87
C ALA A 441 12.31 -5.68 10.17
N HIS A 442 11.49 -5.60 11.22
CA HIS A 442 11.71 -6.38 12.45
C HIS A 442 11.68 -7.89 12.18
N PHE A 443 10.69 -8.37 11.41
CA PHE A 443 10.57 -9.77 11.05
C PHE A 443 11.78 -10.26 10.23
N ASP A 444 12.17 -9.52 9.19
CA ASP A 444 13.29 -9.86 8.32
C ASP A 444 14.63 -9.86 9.07
N TYR A 445 14.83 -8.90 9.96
CA TYR A 445 15.99 -8.88 10.85
C TYR A 445 16.05 -10.12 11.74
N ALA A 446 14.93 -10.47 12.37
CA ALA A 446 14.81 -11.66 13.22
C ALA A 446 15.05 -12.96 12.44
N GLU A 447 14.57 -13.09 11.19
CA GLU A 447 14.84 -14.27 10.37
C GLU A 447 16.32 -14.42 10.00
N SER A 448 17.04 -13.31 9.79
CA SER A 448 18.50 -13.37 9.58
C SER A 448 19.22 -13.91 10.81
N LEU A 449 18.84 -13.43 12.01
CA LEU A 449 19.35 -13.94 13.28
C LEU A 449 19.04 -15.42 13.47
N ARG A 450 17.77 -15.81 13.23
CA ARG A 450 17.32 -17.21 13.35
C ARG A 450 18.12 -18.15 12.45
N ARG A 451 18.38 -17.76 11.20
CA ARG A 451 19.20 -18.55 10.26
C ARG A 451 20.62 -18.75 10.78
N MET A 452 21.26 -17.71 11.33
CA MET A 452 22.60 -17.84 11.91
C MET A 452 22.62 -18.75 13.14
N LEU A 453 21.58 -18.70 13.98
CA LEU A 453 21.46 -19.57 15.16
C LEU A 453 21.24 -21.05 14.80
N LEU A 454 20.44 -21.33 13.76
CA LEU A 454 20.12 -22.68 13.29
C LEU A 454 21.27 -23.36 12.53
N HIS A 455 22.21 -22.59 12.00
CA HIS A 455 23.32 -23.11 11.18
C HIS A 455 24.67 -22.84 11.86
N PRO A 456 25.20 -23.78 12.67
CA PRO A 456 26.41 -23.58 13.48
C PRO A 456 27.67 -23.24 12.68
N THR A 457 27.68 -23.53 11.38
CA THR A 457 28.79 -23.25 10.46
C THR A 457 28.72 -21.84 9.86
N THR A 458 27.64 -21.09 10.06
CA THR A 458 27.52 -19.71 9.59
C THR A 458 28.39 -18.82 10.47
N PRO A 459 29.33 -18.05 9.91
CA PRO A 459 30.13 -17.13 10.71
C PRO A 459 29.20 -16.10 11.37
N LEU A 460 29.41 -15.84 12.65
CA LEU A 460 28.71 -14.78 13.37
C LEU A 460 29.38 -13.43 13.08
N PRO A 461 28.64 -12.30 13.12
CA PRO A 461 29.23 -10.97 13.10
C PRO A 461 30.23 -10.81 14.26
N GLU A 462 31.28 -10.01 14.05
CA GLU A 462 32.28 -9.74 15.07
C GLU A 462 31.62 -9.12 16.31
N ASN A 463 31.91 -9.67 17.50
CA ASN A 463 31.44 -9.22 18.82
C ASN A 463 29.99 -9.56 19.21
N LEU A 464 29.35 -10.54 18.57
CA LEU A 464 28.06 -11.07 19.03
C LEU A 464 28.18 -12.54 19.45
N ASP A 465 27.75 -12.85 20.67
CA ASP A 465 27.59 -14.24 21.10
C ASP A 465 26.19 -14.79 20.74
N ARG A 466 26.00 -16.10 20.92
CA ARG A 466 24.74 -16.76 20.56
C ARG A 466 23.57 -16.34 21.45
N ASP A 467 23.82 -15.97 22.70
CA ASP A 467 22.79 -15.58 23.65
C ASP A 467 22.28 -14.17 23.32
N GLU A 468 23.18 -13.24 22.99
CA GLU A 468 22.86 -11.90 22.49
C GLU A 468 22.04 -11.96 21.20
N LEU A 469 22.45 -12.78 20.23
CA LEU A 469 21.69 -12.99 18.98
C LEU A 469 20.28 -13.52 19.25
N GLN A 470 20.13 -14.46 20.20
CA GLN A 470 18.83 -14.99 20.57
C GLN A 470 17.94 -13.95 21.25
N GLN A 471 18.52 -13.10 22.10
CA GLN A 471 17.80 -11.99 22.74
C GLN A 471 17.32 -10.96 21.71
N GLU A 472 18.18 -10.54 20.79
CA GLU A 472 17.83 -9.60 19.71
C GLU A 472 16.74 -10.17 18.78
N MET A 473 16.82 -11.46 18.47
CA MET A 473 15.84 -12.16 17.64
C MET A 473 14.46 -12.13 18.29
N ARG A 474 14.37 -12.50 19.58
CA ARG A 474 13.12 -12.50 20.34
C ARG A 474 12.53 -11.10 20.47
N ALA A 475 13.35 -10.10 20.78
CA ALA A 475 12.91 -8.71 20.85
C ALA A 475 12.32 -8.23 19.50
N SER A 476 12.93 -8.63 18.39
CA SER A 476 12.47 -8.26 17.06
C SER A 476 11.18 -8.98 16.65
N TYR A 477 11.01 -10.27 16.99
CA TYR A 477 9.73 -10.95 16.81
C TYR A 477 8.61 -10.36 17.68
N GLN A 478 8.92 -9.93 18.92
CA GLN A 478 7.97 -9.23 19.77
C GLN A 478 7.51 -7.92 19.14
N ALA A 479 8.45 -7.09 18.69
CA ALA A 479 8.12 -5.83 18.00
C ALA A 479 7.29 -6.06 16.73
N PHE A 480 7.62 -7.07 15.92
CA PHE A 480 6.81 -7.48 14.77
C PHE A 480 5.37 -7.82 15.17
N SER A 481 5.18 -8.59 16.25
CA SER A 481 3.87 -8.99 16.76
C SER A 481 3.05 -7.82 17.32
N ASP A 482 3.70 -6.92 18.06
CA ASP A 482 3.05 -5.74 18.65
C ASP A 482 2.51 -4.83 17.55
N ILE A 483 3.34 -4.53 16.54
CA ILE A 483 2.92 -3.69 15.41
C ILE A 483 1.81 -4.36 14.60
N CYS A 484 1.94 -5.66 14.28
CA CYS A 484 0.90 -6.40 13.57
C CYS A 484 -0.42 -6.44 14.34
N THR A 485 -0.40 -6.46 15.68
CA THR A 485 -1.62 -6.46 16.50
C THR A 485 -2.38 -5.14 16.40
N VAL A 486 -1.68 -4.03 16.25
CA VAL A 486 -2.29 -2.71 16.00
C VAL A 486 -2.80 -2.63 14.56
N CYS A 487 -1.91 -2.88 13.60
CA CYS A 487 -2.16 -2.64 12.18
C CYS A 487 -3.12 -3.63 11.52
N LEU A 488 -3.24 -4.87 12.04
CA LEU A 488 -3.92 -5.96 11.35
C LEU A 488 -5.01 -6.61 12.20
N GLY A 489 -6.14 -6.93 11.56
CA GLY A 489 -7.23 -7.71 12.13
C GLY A 489 -6.80 -9.14 12.52
N LYS A 490 -7.61 -9.81 13.36
CA LYS A 490 -7.38 -11.20 13.79
C LYS A 490 -7.20 -12.20 12.63
N PRO A 491 -7.96 -12.15 11.52
CA PRO A 491 -7.83 -13.17 10.47
C PRO A 491 -6.57 -12.99 9.59
N HIS A 492 -5.81 -11.90 9.75
CA HIS A 492 -4.74 -11.58 8.82
C HIS A 492 -3.56 -12.57 8.89
N PRO A 493 -3.07 -13.08 7.74
CA PRO A 493 -1.99 -14.09 7.73
C PRO A 493 -0.70 -13.62 8.41
N LEU A 494 -0.24 -12.40 8.12
CA LEU A 494 0.94 -11.82 8.78
C LEU A 494 0.82 -11.77 10.32
N ARG A 495 -0.40 -11.62 10.86
CA ARG A 495 -0.62 -11.68 12.31
C ARG A 495 -0.48 -13.10 12.85
N ARG A 496 -0.95 -14.12 12.11
CA ARG A 496 -0.70 -15.53 12.47
C ARG A 496 0.78 -15.86 12.42
N ARG A 497 1.50 -15.37 11.40
CA ARG A 497 2.95 -15.48 11.28
C ARG A 497 3.68 -14.84 12.46
N ALA A 498 3.24 -13.66 12.91
CA ALA A 498 3.78 -13.02 14.09
C ALA A 498 3.61 -13.86 15.36
N LEU A 499 2.41 -14.41 15.59
CA LEU A 499 2.15 -15.30 16.72
C LEU A 499 2.96 -16.60 16.65
N ALA A 500 3.20 -17.13 15.46
CA ALA A 500 4.05 -18.31 15.27
C ALA A 500 5.52 -18.00 15.55
N ALA A 501 6.00 -16.82 15.14
CA ALA A 501 7.37 -16.38 15.37
C ALA A 501 7.72 -16.26 16.85
N LEU A 502 6.76 -15.87 17.71
CA LEU A 502 6.91 -15.81 19.16
C LEU A 502 7.11 -17.17 19.85
N LYS A 503 6.89 -18.29 19.15
CA LYS A 503 7.10 -19.64 19.69
C LYS A 503 8.56 -20.10 19.60
N PHE A 504 9.41 -19.37 18.88
CA PHE A 504 10.86 -19.58 18.80
C PHE A 504 11.59 -18.78 19.88
#